data_AF-A0A961D705-F1
#
_entry.id   AF-A0A961D705-F1
#
_cell.length_a   1.000
_cell.length_b   1.000
_cell.length_c   1.000
_cell.angle_alpha   90.00
_cell.angle_beta   90.00
_cell.angle_gamma   90.00
#
_symmetry.space_group_name_H-M   'P 1'
#
loop_
_entity.id
_entity.type
_entity.pdbx_description
1 polymer ?
#
loop_
_entity_poly.entity_id
_entity_poly.type
_entity_poly.pdbx_seq_one_letter_code
_entity_poly.pdbx_strand_id
1 'polypeptide(L)' 'MSKKKDQPSPEARRKQVFIGLAVGAVVGIGLSLLTEFWLWLPAGLAVGLASGTILKPPAE' A
#
# COMPACT_ATOMS: atom_id res chain seq x y z
N MET A 1 -29.37 -8.88 -17.72
CA MET A 1 -28.06 -9.36 -17.21
C MET A 1 -27.49 -8.34 -16.24
N SER A 2 -27.67 -8.56 -14.94
CA SER A 2 -27.21 -7.64 -13.89
C SER A 2 -25.71 -7.84 -13.66
N LYS A 3 -24.88 -6.85 -14.05
CA LYS A 3 -23.46 -6.82 -13.70
C LYS A 3 -23.31 -6.49 -12.20
N LYS A 4 -23.53 -7.47 -11.32
CA LYS A 4 -22.99 -7.42 -9.95
C LYS A 4 -21.47 -7.59 -10.07
N LYS A 5 -20.77 -6.49 -10.39
CA LYS A 5 -19.31 -6.45 -10.37
C LYS A 5 -18.86 -6.58 -8.92
N ASP A 6 -18.10 -7.64 -8.66
CA ASP A 6 -17.29 -7.92 -7.48
C ASP A 6 -16.78 -6.63 -6.82
N GLN A 7 -17.48 -6.20 -5.77
CA GLN A 7 -16.92 -5.21 -4.87
C GLN A 7 -15.96 -5.97 -3.95
N PRO A 8 -14.68 -5.56 -3.89
CA PRO A 8 -13.71 -6.27 -3.08
C PRO A 8 -14.16 -6.26 -1.63
N SER A 9 -14.02 -7.40 -0.97
CA SER A 9 -14.46 -7.58 0.41
C SER A 9 -13.76 -6.55 1.33
N PRO A 10 -14.40 -6.17 2.45
CA PRO A 10 -13.76 -5.32 3.45
C PRO A 10 -12.41 -5.86 3.94
N GLU A 11 -12.25 -7.20 3.95
CA GLU A 11 -11.01 -7.88 4.30
C GLU A 11 -9.93 -7.68 3.23
N ALA A 12 -10.28 -7.81 1.95
CA ALA A 12 -9.35 -7.56 0.84
C ALA A 12 -8.85 -6.11 0.85
N ARG A 13 -9.73 -5.14 1.16
CA ARG A 13 -9.34 -3.72 1.36
C ARG A 13 -8.38 -3.54 2.52
N ARG A 14 -8.66 -4.14 3.69
CA ARG A 14 -7.75 -4.08 4.84
C ARG A 14 -6.39 -4.68 4.52
N LYS A 15 -6.37 -5.87 3.92
CA LYS A 15 -5.14 -6.56 3.50
C LYS A 15 -4.32 -5.68 2.56
N GLN A 16 -4.95 -4.99 1.63
CA GLN A 16 -4.25 -4.10 0.71
C GLN A 16 -3.61 -2.89 1.40
N VAL A 17 -4.27 -2.30 2.40
CA VAL A 17 -3.66 -1.21 3.19
C VAL A 17 -2.39 -1.71 3.90
N PHE A 18 -2.43 -2.91 4.47
CA PHE A 18 -1.24 -3.52 5.09
C PHE A 18 -0.15 -3.84 4.07
N ILE A 19 -0.51 -4.32 2.88
CA ILE A 19 0.47 -4.56 1.80
C ILE A 19 1.10 -3.23 1.37
N GLY A 20 0.30 -2.20 1.13
CA GLY A 20 0.79 -0.87 0.77
C GLY A 20 1.74 -0.31 1.83
N LEU A 21 1.37 -0.42 3.10
CA LEU A 21 2.23 0.00 4.22
C LEU A 21 3.54 -0.81 4.28
N ALA A 22 3.48 -2.13 4.09
CA ALA A 22 4.66 -2.99 4.11
C ALA A 22 5.62 -2.65 2.96
N VAL A 23 5.10 -2.48 1.74
CA VAL A 23 5.89 -2.08 0.58
C VAL A 23 6.50 -0.69 0.81
N GLY A 24 5.70 0.26 1.28
CA GLY A 24 6.16 1.60 1.63
C GLY A 24 7.27 1.61 2.67
N ALA A 25 7.16 0.77 3.69
CA ALA A 25 8.20 0.58 4.71
C ALA A 25 9.48 0.01 4.11
N VAL A 26 9.40 -1.07 3.31
CA VAL A 26 10.57 -1.71 2.69
C VAL A 26 11.32 -0.74 1.77
N VAL A 27 10.59 -0.02 0.91
CA VAL A 27 11.19 0.97 0.00
C VAL A 27 11.76 2.15 0.79
N GLY A 28 11.03 2.66 1.78
CA GLY A 28 11.47 3.77 2.63
C GLY A 28 12.75 3.43 3.41
N ILE A 29 12.85 2.21 3.97
CA ILE A 29 14.06 1.71 4.63
C ILE A 29 15.19 1.61 3.61
N GLY A 30 14.96 0.98 2.45
CA GLY A 30 15.99 0.83 1.42
C GLY A 30 16.57 2.16 0.95
N LEU A 31 15.71 3.16 0.71
CA LEU A 31 16.13 4.51 0.35
C LEU A 31 16.83 5.24 1.49
N SER A 32 16.34 5.08 2.73
CA SER A 32 16.98 5.69 3.92
C SER A 32 18.40 5.16 4.11
N LEU A 33 18.62 3.86 3.89
CA LEU A 33 19.94 3.24 3.98
C LEU A 33 20.85 3.66 2.82
N LEU A 34 20.31 3.80 1.60
CA LEU A 34 21.09 4.18 0.42
C LEU A 34 21.53 5.65 0.45
N THR A 35 20.68 6.53 0.98
CA THR A 35 20.90 7.98 0.95
C THR A 35 21.34 8.55 2.30
N GLU A 36 21.44 7.70 3.33
CA GLU A 36 21.63 8.08 4.75
C GLU A 36 20.55 9.05 5.29
N PHE A 37 19.48 9.26 4.54
CA PHE A 37 18.44 10.22 4.85
C PHE A 37 17.18 9.54 5.38
N TRP A 38 17.03 9.55 6.70
CA TRP A 38 15.97 8.86 7.42
C TRP A 38 14.53 9.27 7.06
N LEU A 39 14.32 10.47 6.52
CA LEU A 39 12.97 10.94 6.17
C LEU A 39 12.35 10.20 4.96
N TRP A 40 13.13 9.37 4.27
CA TRP A 40 12.57 8.45 3.28
C TRP A 40 11.65 7.40 3.90
N LEU A 41 11.84 7.03 5.17
CA LEU A 41 10.95 6.12 5.87
C LEU A 41 9.52 6.67 6.03
N PRO A 42 9.28 7.83 6.69
CA PRO A 42 7.93 8.38 6.80
C PRO A 42 7.32 8.72 5.43
N ALA A 43 8.12 9.16 4.44
CA ALA A 43 7.64 9.36 3.08
C ALA A 43 7.17 8.05 2.43
N GLY A 44 7.96 6.98 2.57
CA GLY A 44 7.61 5.64 2.09
C GLY A 44 6.33 5.11 2.73
N LEU A 45 6.16 5.28 4.05
CA LEU A 45 4.93 4.91 4.75
C LEU A 45 3.72 5.71 4.26
N ALA A 46 3.85 7.03 4.06
CA ALA A 46 2.77 7.88 3.55
C ALA A 46 2.33 7.46 2.14
N VAL A 47 3.29 7.21 1.25
CA VAL A 47 3.02 6.75 -0.12
C VAL A 47 2.43 5.33 -0.11
N GLY A 48 2.93 4.45 0.75
CA GLY A 48 2.41 3.09 0.93
C GLY A 48 0.96 3.06 1.42
N LEU A 49 0.60 3.92 2.37
CA LEU A 49 -0.78 4.07 2.83
C LEU A 49 -1.69 4.67 1.76
N ALA A 50 -1.24 5.73 1.09
CA ALA A 50 -2.02 6.36 0.02
C ALA A 50 -2.29 5.36 -1.13
N SER A 51 -1.26 4.67 -1.59
CA SER A 51 -1.41 3.65 -2.64
C SER A 51 -2.27 2.47 -2.20
N GLY A 52 -2.10 1.98 -0.96
CA GLY A 52 -2.88 0.88 -0.39
C GLY A 52 -4.36 1.20 -0.18
N THR A 53 -4.72 2.48 -0.06
CA THR A 53 -6.11 2.94 0.08
C THR A 53 -6.77 3.32 -1.25
N ILE A 54 -5.99 3.81 -2.22
CA ILE A 54 -6.50 4.28 -3.52
C ILE A 54 -6.64 3.14 -4.52
N LEU A 55 -5.66 2.23 -4.58
CA LEU A 55 -5.67 1.15 -5.56
C LEU A 55 -6.80 0.18 -5.22
N LYS A 56 -7.46 -0.39 -6.24
CA LYS A 56 -8.41 -1.47 -5.99
C LYS A 56 -7.67 -2.73 -5.51
N PRO A 57 -8.19 -3.44 -4.50
CA PRO A 57 -7.67 -4.75 -4.14
C PRO A 57 -7.66 -5.62 -5.38
N PRO A 58 -6.57 -6.36 -5.65
CA PRO A 58 -6.59 -7.36 -6.71
C PRO A 58 -7.78 -8.30 -6.44
N ALA A 59 -8.56 -8.57 -7.49
CA ALA A 59 -9.58 -9.61 -7.42
C ALA A 59 -8.87 -10.92 -7.09
N GLU A 60 -9.40 -11.65 -6.11
CA GLU A 60 -9.05 -13.06 -5.93
C GLU A 60 -9.60 -13.88 -7.11
#